data_AF-A0A7S4NCF7-F1
#
_entry.id   AF-A0A7S4NCF7-F1
#
_cell.length_a   1.000
_cell.length_b   1.000
_cell.length_c   1.000
_cell.angle_alpha   90.00
_cell.angle_beta   90.00
_cell.angle_gamma   90.00
#
_symmetry.space_group_name_H-M   'P 1'
#
loop_
_entity.id
_entity.type
_entity.pdbx_description
1 polymer ?
#
loop_
_entity_poly.entity_id
_entity_poly.type
_entity_poly.pdbx_seq_one_letter_code
_entity_poly.pdbx_strand_id
1 'polypeptide(L)'
;EEYPSLGGGGGGAGGDELPFEVTLDNYTRDKWGAVPPAANDPAHWRTVWLKSVDGRKKLPGFLKYLRDRKKSAFGKFESTTEDGSGITRAVLVVPFDQPSPPPECDGTSSGDGVVFCWYALDERKVKGLHRLQPPPKQQQRHPQQGPGRSGPGGRAQQMPPRQQPKKPAPEPGPSKVRIGGKAGLLGNLLGASRRTNEHLQVVPAQKKKEEGADGGEGSGVGGEFGPAVGTSGAAIAKFRTRIEQQLLDFNRSATEVCVKIRVALGEVAKDLPPDQKENVTLDVLKFVLYEQTDEIGEEKWIAQREPGDFLDEMVVAVYKEGHAPEEVLEEMNKGEVPDEIRLQQRALAEARSKEAAKKEAKRDAALHQKMVGGVASADDGFTRLNSAKRDRRTIEEIQKDMEHETKRGRTE
;
A
#
# COMPACT_ATOMS: atom_id res chain seq x y z
N GLU A 1 28.30 -2.89 -37.59
CA GLU A 1 26.88 -2.79 -37.23
C GLU A 1 26.58 -1.33 -36.97
N GLU A 2 25.99 -0.68 -37.98
CA GLU A 2 25.71 0.75 -38.00
C GLU A 2 24.46 1.02 -37.16
N TYR A 3 24.56 1.96 -36.22
CA TYR A 3 23.39 2.51 -35.52
C TYR A 3 22.54 3.28 -36.54
N PRO A 4 21.21 3.08 -36.58
CA PRO A 4 20.36 3.89 -37.44
C PRO A 4 20.42 5.35 -36.98
N SER A 5 20.95 6.20 -37.86
CA SER A 5 21.00 7.65 -37.70
C SER A 5 19.57 8.19 -37.55
N LEU A 6 19.23 8.65 -36.35
CA LEU A 6 17.98 9.35 -36.07
C LEU A 6 18.11 10.79 -36.61
N GLY A 7 17.69 10.98 -37.86
CA GLY A 7 17.64 12.29 -38.49
C GLY A 7 16.68 13.22 -37.74
N GLY A 8 17.23 14.31 -37.20
CA GLY A 8 16.47 15.47 -36.74
C GLY A 8 15.84 16.20 -37.91
N GLY A 9 14.59 15.86 -38.23
CA GLY A 9 13.74 16.57 -39.17
C GLY A 9 12.77 17.48 -38.41
N GLY A 10 13.10 18.78 -38.33
CA GLY A 10 12.16 19.80 -37.90
C GLY A 10 11.16 20.13 -39.01
N GLY A 11 9.87 20.12 -38.68
CA GLY A 11 8.81 20.78 -39.44
C GLY A 11 7.82 19.83 -40.13
N GLY A 12 6.60 19.73 -39.57
CA GLY A 12 5.43 19.23 -40.29
C GLY A 12 4.48 18.36 -39.46
N ALA A 13 3.44 19.01 -38.91
CA ALA A 13 2.13 18.48 -38.53
C ALA A 13 2.02 16.97 -38.22
N GLY A 14 1.99 16.64 -36.93
CA GLY A 14 1.74 15.28 -36.43
C GLY A 14 2.68 14.84 -35.32
N GLY A 15 3.42 15.75 -34.69
CA GLY A 15 4.28 15.39 -33.56
C GLY A 15 3.42 14.93 -32.39
N ASP A 16 3.58 13.67 -31.98
CA ASP A 16 2.93 13.07 -30.83
C ASP A 16 3.23 13.91 -29.58
N GLU A 17 2.30 14.81 -29.26
CA GLU A 17 2.46 15.75 -28.17
C GLU A 17 2.23 14.98 -26.86
N LEU A 18 3.32 14.74 -26.14
CA LEU A 18 3.24 14.25 -24.77
C LEU A 18 2.48 15.29 -23.92
N PRO A 19 1.65 14.86 -22.96
CA PRO A 19 0.94 15.80 -22.10
C PRO A 19 1.92 16.65 -21.30
N PHE A 20 1.47 17.85 -20.91
CA PHE A 20 2.30 18.79 -20.13
C PHE A 20 2.78 18.20 -18.79
N GLU A 21 2.01 17.27 -18.22
CA GLU A 21 2.30 16.63 -16.93
C GLU A 21 1.97 15.14 -17.01
N VAL A 22 2.88 14.32 -16.48
CA VAL A 22 2.69 12.88 -16.28
C VAL A 22 3.07 12.56 -14.84
N THR A 23 2.14 11.96 -14.10
CA THR A 23 2.41 11.43 -12.76
C THR A 23 3.01 10.03 -12.89
N LEU A 24 4.10 9.76 -12.16
CA LEU A 24 4.69 8.43 -12.08
C LEU A 24 3.96 7.64 -10.99
N ASP A 25 3.27 6.57 -11.38
CA ASP A 25 2.35 5.82 -10.53
C ASP A 25 3.06 4.79 -9.64
N ASN A 26 4.12 4.15 -10.14
CA ASN A 26 4.78 3.04 -9.44
C ASN A 26 6.21 2.78 -9.94
N TYR A 27 6.88 1.83 -9.28
CA TYR A 27 8.19 1.32 -9.62
C TYR A 27 8.14 -0.15 -10.00
N THR A 28 8.94 -0.56 -10.98
CA THR A 28 9.16 -1.96 -11.34
C THR A 28 10.64 -2.32 -11.34
N ARG A 29 10.99 -3.58 -11.05
CA ARG A 29 12.35 -4.13 -11.18
C ARG A 29 12.62 -4.73 -12.55
N ASP A 30 11.61 -4.80 -13.39
CA ASP A 30 11.76 -5.28 -14.75
C ASP A 30 12.76 -4.39 -15.51
N LYS A 31 13.50 -5.00 -16.43
CA LYS A 31 14.52 -4.31 -17.23
C LYS A 31 13.88 -3.59 -18.42
N TRP A 32 13.05 -2.60 -18.14
CA TRP A 32 12.60 -1.64 -19.14
C TRP A 32 13.75 -0.66 -19.32
N GLY A 33 14.43 -0.67 -20.48
CA GLY A 33 15.50 0.30 -20.77
C GLY A 33 16.78 -0.25 -21.41
N ALA A 34 17.16 -1.50 -21.13
CA ALA A 34 18.48 -2.01 -21.50
C ALA A 34 18.63 -2.43 -22.97
N VAL A 35 17.53 -2.74 -23.64
CA VAL A 35 17.54 -3.24 -25.01
C VAL A 35 16.48 -2.46 -25.78
N PRO A 36 16.85 -1.80 -26.90
CA PRO A 36 15.86 -1.25 -27.81
C PRO A 36 14.85 -2.36 -28.14
N PRO A 37 13.55 -2.09 -28.02
CA PRO A 37 12.56 -3.06 -28.44
C PRO A 37 12.89 -3.47 -29.88
N ALA A 38 12.77 -4.76 -30.17
CA ALA A 38 13.07 -5.27 -31.50
C ALA A 38 12.33 -4.41 -32.54
N ALA A 39 12.94 -4.15 -33.70
CA ALA A 39 12.36 -3.28 -34.74
C ALA A 39 10.92 -3.66 -35.17
N ASN A 40 10.46 -4.87 -34.83
CA ASN A 40 9.13 -5.39 -35.09
C ASN A 40 8.21 -5.41 -33.85
N ASP A 41 8.48 -4.63 -32.80
CA ASP A 41 7.64 -4.60 -31.61
C ASP A 41 6.31 -3.89 -31.90
N PRO A 42 5.16 -4.57 -31.77
CA PRO A 42 3.85 -3.95 -31.98
C PRO A 42 3.59 -2.76 -31.05
N ALA A 43 4.27 -2.66 -29.90
CA ALA A 43 4.12 -1.57 -28.95
C ALA A 43 4.53 -0.19 -29.50
N HIS A 44 5.31 -0.13 -30.59
CA HIS A 44 5.86 1.11 -31.16
C HIS A 44 6.43 2.02 -30.06
N TRP A 45 7.29 1.44 -29.23
CA TRP A 45 8.02 2.19 -28.22
C TRP A 45 8.83 3.31 -28.86
N ARG A 46 8.65 4.50 -28.31
CA ARG A 46 9.37 5.70 -28.70
C ARG A 46 10.24 6.16 -27.53
N THR A 47 11.29 6.91 -27.84
CA THR A 47 12.20 7.47 -26.85
C THR A 47 12.11 8.98 -26.85
N VAL A 48 12.23 9.59 -25.69
CA VAL A 48 12.28 11.05 -25.54
C VAL A 48 13.26 11.44 -24.45
N TRP A 49 13.91 12.58 -24.62
CA TRP A 49 14.70 13.24 -23.58
C TRP A 49 13.88 14.39 -23.00
N LEU A 50 13.57 14.30 -21.71
CA LEU A 50 12.83 15.34 -21.00
C LEU A 50 13.78 16.19 -20.18
N LYS A 51 13.62 17.51 -20.25
CA LYS A 51 14.39 18.47 -19.47
C LYS A 51 13.61 18.89 -18.23
N SER A 52 14.22 18.75 -17.06
CA SER A 52 13.66 19.23 -15.80
C SER A 52 13.58 20.75 -15.77
N VAL A 53 12.40 21.26 -15.45
CA VAL A 53 12.10 22.69 -15.30
C VAL A 53 12.01 23.14 -13.84
N ASP A 54 12.05 22.20 -12.88
CA ASP A 54 11.79 22.46 -11.45
C ASP A 54 12.84 23.40 -10.82
N GLY A 55 14.05 23.52 -11.40
CA GLY A 55 15.15 24.34 -10.87
C GLY A 55 15.74 23.86 -9.53
N ARG A 56 15.03 22.97 -8.81
CA ARG A 56 15.40 22.42 -7.49
C ARG A 56 16.43 21.29 -7.54
N LYS A 57 16.98 20.95 -8.72
CA LYS A 57 17.99 19.90 -8.92
C LYS A 57 17.63 18.55 -8.24
N LYS A 58 16.35 18.17 -8.22
CA LYS A 58 15.89 16.88 -7.64
C LYS A 58 16.15 15.69 -8.56
N LEU A 59 16.22 15.94 -9.88
CA LEU A 59 16.33 14.90 -10.89
C LEU A 59 17.58 14.00 -10.69
N PRO A 60 18.78 14.52 -10.40
CA PRO A 60 19.94 13.67 -10.11
C PRO A 60 19.71 12.71 -8.93
N GLY A 61 19.07 13.18 -7.86
CA GLY A 61 18.72 12.35 -6.70
C GLY A 61 17.72 11.24 -7.04
N PHE A 62 16.72 11.56 -7.86
CA PHE A 62 15.76 10.60 -8.38
C PHE A 62 16.42 9.54 -9.26
N LEU A 63 17.25 9.93 -10.23
CA LEU A 63 17.97 9.00 -11.10
C LEU A 63 18.96 8.13 -10.33
N LYS A 64 19.64 8.71 -9.33
CA LYS A 64 20.48 7.95 -8.39
C LYS A 64 19.66 6.90 -7.64
N TYR A 65 18.49 7.25 -7.12
CA TYR A 65 17.59 6.31 -6.45
C TYR A 65 17.19 5.14 -7.36
N LEU A 66 16.77 5.42 -8.60
CA LEU A 66 16.40 4.38 -9.57
C LEU A 66 17.58 3.43 -9.83
N ARG A 67 18.77 3.99 -10.08
CA ARG A 67 20.01 3.25 -10.33
C ARG A 67 20.41 2.36 -9.14
N ASP A 68 20.43 2.93 -7.94
CA ASP A 68 20.83 2.24 -6.71
C ASP A 68 19.89 1.07 -6.39
N ARG A 69 18.59 1.25 -6.64
CA ARG A 69 17.56 0.23 -6.39
C ARG A 69 17.33 -0.72 -7.57
N LYS A 70 17.94 -0.47 -8.74
CA LYS A 70 17.68 -1.17 -10.01
C LYS A 70 16.18 -1.24 -10.31
N LYS A 71 15.50 -0.10 -10.18
CA LYS A 71 14.06 0.04 -10.41
C LYS A 71 13.78 1.09 -11.46
N SER A 72 12.94 0.78 -12.43
CA SER A 72 12.37 1.76 -13.36
C SER A 72 11.10 2.35 -12.77
N ALA A 73 10.86 3.65 -12.98
CA ALA A 73 9.59 4.28 -12.64
C ALA A 73 8.71 4.33 -13.87
N PHE A 74 7.39 4.23 -13.72
CA PHE A 74 6.47 4.39 -14.84
C PHE A 74 5.23 5.18 -14.42
N GLY A 75 4.62 5.84 -15.40
CA GLY A 75 3.37 6.58 -15.26
C GLY A 75 2.45 6.30 -16.44
N LYS A 76 1.15 6.31 -16.19
CA LYS A 76 0.13 6.19 -17.24
C LYS A 76 -0.48 7.53 -17.53
N PHE A 77 -0.83 7.77 -18.78
CA PHE A 77 -1.48 9.01 -19.20
C PHE A 77 -2.46 8.74 -20.34
N GLU A 78 -3.33 9.71 -20.62
CA GLU A 78 -4.27 9.64 -21.74
C GLU A 78 -3.66 10.35 -22.95
N SER A 79 -3.76 9.71 -24.11
CA SER A 79 -3.30 10.25 -25.39
C SER A 79 -4.43 10.17 -26.40
N THR A 80 -4.54 11.17 -27.27
CA THR A 80 -5.50 11.15 -28.37
C THR A 80 -4.93 10.30 -29.50
N THR A 81 -5.73 9.38 -30.04
CA THR A 81 -5.34 8.57 -31.20
C THR A 81 -5.00 9.47 -32.40
N GLU A 82 -4.09 9.03 -33.27
CA GLU A 82 -3.71 9.73 -34.50
C GLU A 82 -4.92 10.15 -35.36
N ASP A 83 -5.97 9.32 -35.39
CA ASP A 83 -7.21 9.59 -36.12
C ASP A 83 -8.13 10.64 -35.45
N GLY A 84 -7.75 11.18 -34.28
CA GLY A 84 -8.58 12.06 -33.47
C GLY A 84 -9.87 11.42 -32.93
N SER A 85 -10.07 10.12 -33.15
CA SER A 85 -11.34 9.43 -32.96
C SER A 85 -11.56 8.89 -31.54
N GLY A 86 -10.51 8.84 -30.71
CA GLY A 86 -10.61 8.36 -29.33
C GLY A 86 -9.44 8.70 -28.43
N ILE A 87 -9.62 8.39 -27.15
CA ILE A 87 -8.61 8.49 -26.10
C ILE A 87 -8.04 7.09 -25.85
N THR A 88 -6.74 6.92 -25.99
CA THR A 88 -6.00 5.70 -25.61
C THR A 88 -5.20 5.94 -24.34
N ARG A 89 -5.02 4.87 -23.56
CA ARG A 89 -4.08 4.90 -22.43
C ARG A 89 -2.68 4.69 -22.97
N ALA A 90 -1.79 5.58 -22.61
CA ALA A 90 -0.37 5.53 -22.90
C ALA A 90 0.42 5.27 -21.61
N VAL A 91 1.67 4.85 -21.77
CA VAL A 91 2.60 4.62 -20.67
C VAL A 91 3.91 5.32 -20.95
N LEU A 92 4.49 5.93 -19.93
CA LEU A 92 5.84 6.49 -19.91
C LEU A 92 6.66 5.76 -18.86
N VAL A 93 7.90 5.43 -19.20
CA VAL A 93 8.83 4.69 -18.34
C VAL A 93 10.15 5.43 -18.26
N VAL A 94 10.62 5.67 -17.04
CA VAL A 94 11.95 6.16 -16.73
C VAL A 94 12.82 4.96 -16.32
N PRO A 95 13.70 4.49 -17.21
CA PRO A 95 14.57 3.35 -16.91
C PRO A 95 15.63 3.71 -15.86
N PHE A 96 16.07 2.75 -15.05
CA PHE A 96 17.16 2.99 -14.09
C PHE A 96 18.54 3.08 -14.75
N ASP A 97 18.70 2.49 -15.93
CA ASP A 97 19.92 2.48 -16.74
C ASP A 97 19.87 3.57 -17.81
N GLN A 98 19.90 4.82 -17.34
CA GLN A 98 19.91 6.00 -18.21
C GLN A 98 21.11 5.97 -19.17
N PRO A 99 20.90 6.05 -20.50
CA PRO A 99 21.98 6.21 -21.47
C PRO A 99 22.67 7.58 -21.31
N SER A 100 23.81 7.77 -21.94
CA SER A 100 24.44 9.09 -22.01
C SER A 100 23.58 10.02 -22.89
N PRO A 101 23.35 11.27 -22.47
CA PRO A 101 22.60 12.24 -23.28
C PRO A 101 23.31 12.52 -24.61
N PRO A 102 22.57 12.76 -25.70
CA PRO A 102 23.14 13.22 -26.96
C PRO A 102 23.87 14.57 -26.74
N PRO A 103 24.96 14.83 -27.48
CA PRO A 103 25.74 16.08 -27.34
C PRO A 103 24.90 17.34 -27.59
N GLU A 104 23.79 17.23 -28.33
CA GLU A 104 22.87 18.33 -28.59
C GLU A 104 22.05 18.75 -27.35
N CYS A 105 21.96 17.89 -26.33
CA CYS A 105 21.28 18.19 -25.07
C CYS A 105 22.15 18.99 -24.09
N ASP A 106 23.46 19.13 -24.35
CA ASP A 106 24.49 19.62 -23.42
C ASP A 106 24.65 21.16 -23.40
N GLY A 107 23.58 21.92 -23.63
CA GLY A 107 23.58 23.37 -23.38
C GLY A 107 23.85 23.77 -21.92
N THR A 108 23.89 22.79 -21.01
CA THR A 108 24.30 22.92 -19.61
C THR A 108 25.35 21.86 -19.32
N SER A 109 26.56 22.31 -19.00
CA SER A 109 27.81 21.54 -18.84
C SER A 109 27.83 20.42 -17.78
N SER A 110 26.68 20.00 -17.23
CA SER A 110 26.61 18.93 -16.23
C SER A 110 25.61 17.81 -16.55
N GLY A 111 24.78 17.88 -17.60
CA GLY A 111 23.77 16.84 -17.85
C GLY A 111 22.73 16.64 -16.73
N ASP A 112 22.82 17.38 -15.63
CA ASP A 112 22.07 17.23 -14.37
C ASP A 112 20.57 17.55 -14.47
N GLY A 113 20.08 17.87 -15.66
CA GLY A 113 18.72 18.32 -15.91
C GLY A 113 17.95 17.53 -16.95
N VAL A 114 18.51 16.46 -17.53
CA VAL A 114 17.83 15.68 -18.57
C VAL A 114 17.59 14.24 -18.11
N VAL A 115 16.46 13.68 -18.52
CA VAL A 115 16.09 12.29 -18.26
C VAL A 115 15.62 11.63 -19.55
N PHE A 116 16.16 10.45 -19.81
CA PHE A 116 15.74 9.59 -20.89
C PHE A 116 14.49 8.81 -20.47
N CYS A 117 13.47 8.82 -21.31
CA CYS A 117 12.21 8.13 -21.10
C CYS A 117 11.85 7.30 -22.33
N TRP A 118 11.24 6.15 -22.08
CA TRP A 118 10.50 5.38 -23.09
C TRP A 118 9.02 5.70 -22.96
N TYR A 119 8.29 5.74 -24.07
CA TYR A 119 6.84 5.83 -24.01
C TYR A 119 6.18 5.02 -25.12
N ALA A 120 4.96 4.58 -24.86
CA ALA A 120 4.09 3.91 -25.82
C ALA A 120 2.69 4.50 -25.70
N LEU A 121 2.08 4.86 -26.84
CA LEU A 121 0.79 5.56 -26.89
C LEU A 121 -0.43 4.64 -26.76
N ASP A 122 -0.19 3.33 -26.80
CA ASP A 122 -1.20 2.31 -26.57
C ASP A 122 -0.67 1.25 -25.59
N GLU A 123 -1.10 1.39 -24.33
CA GLU A 123 -0.81 0.48 -23.22
C GLU A 123 -1.12 -0.98 -23.58
N ARG A 124 -2.13 -1.24 -24.42
CA ARG A 124 -2.58 -2.59 -24.77
C ARG A 124 -1.58 -3.32 -25.65
N LYS A 125 -0.75 -2.58 -26.41
CA LYS A 125 0.28 -3.15 -27.26
C LYS A 125 1.56 -3.47 -26.49
N VAL A 126 1.69 -2.95 -25.27
CA VAL A 126 2.85 -3.17 -24.41
C VAL A 126 2.80 -4.56 -23.77
N LYS A 127 3.53 -5.50 -24.37
CA LYS A 127 3.67 -6.87 -23.82
C LYS A 127 4.35 -6.83 -22.45
N GLY A 128 3.85 -7.63 -21.51
CA GLY A 128 4.42 -7.76 -20.16
C GLY A 128 3.87 -6.77 -19.14
N LEU A 129 3.19 -5.69 -19.56
CA LEU A 129 2.58 -4.74 -18.63
C LEU A 129 1.38 -5.33 -17.85
N HIS A 130 0.76 -6.40 -18.35
CA HIS A 130 -0.28 -7.14 -17.65
C HIS A 130 0.18 -7.74 -16.31
N ARG A 131 1.50 -7.91 -16.10
CA ARG A 131 2.06 -8.36 -14.82
C ARG A 131 2.13 -7.24 -13.78
N LEU A 132 1.99 -5.98 -14.21
CA LEU A 132 1.99 -4.79 -13.36
C LEU A 132 0.58 -4.37 -12.92
N GLN A 133 -0.46 -4.98 -13.50
CA GLN A 133 -1.80 -4.87 -12.91
C GLN A 133 -1.90 -5.85 -11.73
N PRO A 134 -2.35 -5.41 -10.55
CA PRO A 134 -2.78 -6.37 -9.54
C PRO A 134 -3.83 -7.30 -10.17
N PRO A 135 -3.77 -8.62 -9.94
CA PRO A 135 -4.61 -9.58 -10.64
C PRO A 135 -6.09 -9.17 -10.54
N PRO A 136 -6.84 -9.16 -11.67
CA PRO A 136 -8.26 -8.83 -11.63
C PRO A 136 -8.96 -9.83 -10.72
N LYS A 137 -9.64 -9.33 -9.68
CA LYS A 137 -10.41 -10.14 -8.73
C LYS A 137 -11.39 -11.01 -9.52
N GLN A 138 -11.06 -12.29 -9.67
CA GLN A 138 -11.95 -13.27 -10.28
C GLN A 138 -13.13 -13.41 -9.32
N GLN A 139 -14.21 -12.70 -9.63
CA GLN A 139 -15.45 -12.75 -8.88
C GLN A 139 -16.06 -14.14 -9.14
N GLN A 140 -15.63 -15.13 -8.35
CA GLN A 140 -16.24 -16.45 -8.35
C GLN A 140 -17.70 -16.27 -7.92
N ARG A 141 -18.59 -16.30 -8.90
CA ARG A 141 -20.02 -16.47 -8.66
C ARG A 141 -20.21 -17.87 -8.08
N HIS A 142 -20.32 -17.94 -6.76
CA HIS A 142 -20.83 -19.16 -6.12
C HIS A 142 -22.26 -19.42 -6.60
N PRO A 143 -22.59 -20.65 -7.03
CA PRO A 143 -23.98 -21.03 -7.24
C PRO A 143 -24.69 -21.05 -5.89
N GLN A 144 -25.74 -20.23 -5.76
CA GLN A 144 -26.67 -20.30 -4.63
C GLN A 144 -27.27 -21.71 -4.57
N GLN A 145 -26.82 -22.53 -3.63
CA GLN A 145 -27.53 -23.73 -3.21
C GLN A 145 -28.69 -23.29 -2.31
N GLY A 146 -29.91 -23.46 -2.80
CA GLY A 146 -31.13 -23.25 -2.02
C GLY A 146 -31.29 -24.33 -0.93
N PRO A 147 -32.03 -24.04 0.15
CA PRO A 147 -32.21 -24.98 1.25
C PRO A 147 -33.12 -26.14 0.82
N GLY A 148 -32.58 -27.36 0.98
CA GLY A 148 -33.26 -28.61 0.68
C GLY A 148 -34.42 -28.89 1.63
N ARG A 149 -35.55 -29.25 1.03
CA ARG A 149 -36.67 -29.93 1.67
C ARG A 149 -36.32 -31.40 1.85
N SER A 150 -36.45 -31.88 3.08
CA SER A 150 -36.40 -33.29 3.47
C SER A 150 -37.60 -34.06 2.91
N GLY A 151 -37.33 -35.24 2.36
CA GLY A 151 -38.31 -36.27 2.04
C GLY A 151 -37.67 -37.65 2.26
N PRO A 152 -38.35 -38.58 2.97
CA PRO A 152 -37.78 -39.89 3.28
C PRO A 152 -38.22 -40.93 2.23
N GLY A 153 -37.32 -41.87 1.92
CA GLY A 153 -37.70 -43.13 1.28
C GLY A 153 -36.78 -43.51 0.13
N GLY A 154 -36.05 -44.62 0.27
CA GLY A 154 -35.28 -45.17 -0.84
C GLY A 154 -34.18 -46.14 -0.42
N ARG A 155 -34.58 -47.30 0.09
CA ARG A 155 -33.75 -48.47 0.36
C ARG A 155 -33.27 -49.09 -0.96
N ALA A 156 -31.97 -49.11 -1.26
CA ALA A 156 -31.37 -50.14 -2.13
C ALA A 156 -29.82 -50.17 -2.10
N GLN A 157 -29.32 -51.33 -1.69
CA GLN A 157 -28.20 -52.10 -2.24
C GLN A 157 -26.76 -51.55 -2.19
N GLN A 158 -26.01 -52.22 -1.30
CA GLN A 158 -24.58 -52.46 -1.30
C GLN A 158 -24.04 -52.95 -2.67
N MET A 159 -22.87 -52.47 -3.05
CA MET A 159 -21.83 -53.28 -3.70
C MET A 159 -20.42 -52.82 -3.27
N PRO A 160 -19.42 -53.75 -3.23
CA PRO A 160 -18.14 -53.58 -2.54
C PRO A 160 -17.03 -52.92 -3.41
N PRO A 161 -15.88 -52.54 -2.81
CA PRO A 161 -14.88 -51.68 -3.45
C PRO A 161 -13.96 -52.46 -4.41
N ARG A 162 -13.74 -51.88 -5.60
CA ARG A 162 -12.78 -52.39 -6.58
C ARG A 162 -11.37 -51.89 -6.24
N GLN A 163 -10.55 -52.79 -5.73
CA GLN A 163 -9.11 -52.63 -5.54
C GLN A 163 -8.44 -52.41 -6.90
N GLN A 164 -7.59 -51.38 -7.00
CA GLN A 164 -6.62 -51.27 -8.08
C GLN A 164 -5.21 -51.61 -7.54
N PRO A 165 -4.42 -52.40 -8.26
CA PRO A 165 -3.13 -52.90 -7.79
C PRO A 165 -2.01 -51.85 -7.94
N LYS A 166 -1.18 -51.79 -6.89
CA LYS A 166 0.15 -51.19 -6.87
C LYS A 166 1.00 -51.69 -8.05
N LYS A 167 1.71 -50.78 -8.72
CA LYS A 167 2.90 -51.09 -9.53
C LYS A 167 4.13 -50.34 -8.99
N PRO A 168 5.32 -50.95 -9.06
CA PRO A 168 6.49 -50.57 -8.27
C PRO A 168 7.32 -49.46 -8.93
N ALA A 169 8.11 -48.80 -8.09
CA ALA A 169 9.13 -47.82 -8.44
C ALA A 169 10.25 -48.42 -9.31
N PRO A 170 10.93 -47.59 -10.12
CA PRO A 170 12.30 -47.81 -10.53
C PRO A 170 13.24 -46.76 -9.92
N GLU A 171 14.16 -47.18 -9.05
CA GLU A 171 15.49 -46.57 -8.99
C GLU A 171 16.32 -47.11 -10.18
N PRO A 172 17.20 -46.29 -10.79
CA PRO A 172 18.60 -46.37 -10.36
C PRO A 172 19.42 -45.06 -10.50
N GLY A 173 20.27 -44.81 -9.49
CA GLY A 173 21.71 -44.65 -9.73
C GLY A 173 22.31 -43.22 -9.83
N PRO A 174 23.59 -43.07 -9.45
CA PRO A 174 24.17 -41.79 -9.04
C PRO A 174 24.89 -41.07 -10.19
N SER A 175 24.62 -39.78 -10.36
CA SER A 175 25.35 -38.92 -11.30
C SER A 175 26.34 -38.02 -10.57
N LYS A 176 27.64 -38.33 -10.72
CA LYS A 176 28.77 -37.42 -10.48
C LYS A 176 28.74 -36.31 -11.55
N VAL A 177 28.68 -35.04 -11.16
CA VAL A 177 29.13 -33.93 -12.03
C VAL A 177 29.88 -32.86 -11.22
N ARG A 178 31.20 -32.86 -11.44
CA ARG A 178 32.19 -31.79 -11.50
C ARG A 178 31.95 -30.45 -10.79
N ILE A 179 32.87 -30.19 -9.85
CA ILE A 179 33.40 -28.89 -9.43
C ILE A 179 33.88 -28.09 -10.66
N GLY A 180 33.46 -26.83 -10.79
CA GLY A 180 33.92 -25.92 -11.84
C GLY A 180 33.36 -24.49 -11.72
N GLY A 181 34.00 -23.67 -10.88
CA GLY A 181 34.14 -22.21 -10.92
C GLY A 181 33.04 -21.31 -11.52
N LYS A 182 32.44 -20.48 -10.66
CA LYS A 182 32.32 -19.01 -10.79
C LYS A 182 31.75 -18.46 -9.48
N ALA A 183 32.56 -17.68 -8.76
CA ALA A 183 32.18 -17.01 -7.53
C ALA A 183 31.01 -16.04 -7.82
N GLY A 184 29.83 -16.39 -7.33
CA GLY A 184 28.60 -15.63 -7.52
C GLY A 184 28.40 -14.54 -6.46
N LEU A 185 27.59 -13.56 -6.86
CA LEU A 185 26.83 -12.49 -6.18
C LEU A 185 26.86 -12.33 -4.63
N LEU A 186 27.16 -13.35 -3.85
CA LEU A 186 27.17 -13.33 -2.38
C LEU A 186 28.41 -12.61 -1.81
N GLY A 187 29.51 -12.51 -2.58
CA GLY A 187 30.71 -11.77 -2.16
C GLY A 187 30.51 -10.26 -2.02
N ASN A 188 29.55 -9.67 -2.75
CA ASN A 188 29.28 -8.23 -2.74
C ASN A 188 28.10 -7.81 -1.84
N LEU A 189 27.32 -8.77 -1.33
CA LEU A 189 26.16 -8.53 -0.45
C LEU A 189 26.56 -8.29 1.01
N LEU A 190 27.70 -8.85 1.43
CA LEU A 190 28.34 -8.54 2.72
C LEU A 190 28.79 -7.06 2.81
N GLY A 191 28.96 -6.38 1.67
CA GLY A 191 29.28 -4.95 1.62
C GLY A 191 28.08 -4.01 1.75
N ALA A 192 26.86 -4.46 1.44
CA ALA A 192 25.65 -3.64 1.53
C ALA A 192 25.12 -3.51 2.97
N SER A 193 25.29 -4.55 3.79
CA SER A 193 24.92 -4.56 5.22
C SER A 193 25.75 -3.58 6.07
N ARG A 194 26.98 -3.23 5.63
CA ARG A 194 27.78 -2.17 6.27
C ARG A 194 27.21 -0.75 6.11
N ARG A 195 26.45 -0.47 5.05
CA ARG A 195 25.99 0.90 4.71
C ARG A 195 24.72 1.34 5.44
N THR A 196 23.87 0.41 5.87
CA THR A 196 22.70 0.73 6.70
C THR A 196 23.09 1.10 8.12
N ASN A 197 24.21 0.54 8.62
CA ASN A 197 24.77 0.90 9.92
C ASN A 197 25.41 2.30 9.93
N GLU A 198 25.96 2.76 8.80
CA GLU A 198 26.43 4.15 8.67
C GLU A 198 25.27 5.14 8.58
N HIS A 199 24.17 4.84 7.87
CA HIS A 199 23.12 5.84 7.64
C HIS A 199 22.26 6.16 8.87
N LEU A 200 22.14 5.24 9.83
CA LEU A 200 21.50 5.47 11.14
C LEU A 200 22.37 6.26 12.14
N GLN A 201 23.67 6.41 11.86
CA GLN A 201 24.59 7.20 12.69
C GLN A 201 24.66 8.70 12.31
N VAL A 202 24.04 9.13 11.19
CA VAL A 202 24.20 10.51 10.65
C VAL A 202 22.98 11.41 10.87
N VAL A 203 22.14 11.15 11.88
CA VAL A 203 21.20 12.16 12.38
C VAL A 203 21.77 12.76 13.66
N PRO A 204 22.63 13.80 13.61
CA PRO A 204 22.93 14.56 14.80
C PRO A 204 21.64 15.28 15.21
N ALA A 205 21.11 14.90 16.37
CA ALA A 205 20.16 15.73 17.09
C ALA A 205 20.81 17.11 17.28
N GLN A 206 20.28 18.14 16.62
CA GLN A 206 20.69 19.53 16.84
C GLN A 206 20.31 19.90 18.28
N LYS A 207 21.23 19.66 19.21
CA LYS A 207 21.13 20.12 20.59
C LYS A 207 21.23 21.65 20.55
N LYS A 208 20.11 22.32 20.81
CA LYS A 208 20.03 23.77 21.01
C LYS A 208 21.00 24.13 22.15
N LYS A 209 22.13 24.73 21.76
CA LYS A 209 23.20 25.18 22.64
C LYS A 209 22.71 26.47 23.31
N GLU A 210 22.34 26.40 24.58
CA GLU A 210 22.23 27.59 25.41
C GLU A 210 23.65 28.16 25.61
N GLU A 211 23.79 29.44 25.27
CA GLU A 211 25.01 30.20 25.42
C GLU A 211 25.28 30.44 26.91
N GLY A 212 26.33 29.79 27.41
CA GLY A 212 26.96 30.10 28.68
C GLY A 212 28.46 30.10 28.48
N ALA A 213 29.04 31.29 28.42
CA ALA A 213 30.47 31.53 28.32
C ALA A 213 31.19 31.05 29.60
N ASP A 214 32.23 30.24 29.46
CA ASP A 214 33.59 30.65 29.85
C ASP A 214 34.63 29.66 29.30
N GLY A 215 35.83 30.19 29.05
CA GLY A 215 36.88 29.61 28.22
C GLY A 215 37.52 28.33 28.74
N GLY A 216 37.95 27.50 27.79
CA GLY A 216 38.77 26.33 28.04
C GLY A 216 39.34 25.79 26.72
N GLU A 217 40.49 26.34 26.30
CA GLU A 217 41.33 25.76 25.26
C GLU A 217 41.87 24.41 25.77
N GLY A 218 41.26 23.33 25.28
CA GLY A 218 41.54 21.96 25.70
C GLY A 218 41.55 21.02 24.50
N SER A 219 42.74 20.86 23.96
CA SER A 219 43.24 19.76 23.13
C SER A 219 42.43 18.44 23.20
N GLY A 220 42.05 17.95 22.02
CA GLY A 220 42.10 16.53 21.64
C GLY A 220 41.19 15.54 22.37
N VAL A 221 40.09 15.15 21.71
CA VAL A 221 39.59 13.77 21.78
C VAL A 221 39.02 13.39 20.41
N GLY A 222 39.71 12.50 19.70
CA GLY A 222 39.11 11.73 18.62
C GLY A 222 38.00 10.87 19.23
N GLY A 223 36.76 11.25 18.99
CA GLY A 223 35.61 10.43 19.35
C GLY A 223 35.65 9.17 18.49
N GLU A 224 36.18 8.08 19.04
CA GLU A 224 35.85 6.75 18.59
C GLU A 224 34.33 6.66 18.50
N PHE A 225 33.81 6.51 17.28
CA PHE A 225 32.44 6.08 17.01
C PHE A 225 32.30 4.65 17.52
N GLY A 226 32.24 4.49 18.84
CA GLY A 226 31.73 3.29 19.46
C GLY A 226 30.29 3.07 18.98
N PRO A 227 29.82 1.81 18.86
CA PRO A 227 28.43 1.55 18.50
C PRO A 227 27.53 2.35 19.43
N ALA A 228 26.62 3.15 18.88
CA ALA A 228 25.78 4.08 19.63
C ALA A 228 24.81 3.31 20.57
N VAL A 229 25.33 2.87 21.72
CA VAL A 229 24.59 2.17 22.75
C VAL A 229 23.53 3.12 23.29
N GLY A 230 22.26 2.75 23.15
CA GLY A 230 21.11 3.50 23.69
C GLY A 230 20.30 4.31 22.68
N THR A 231 20.57 4.22 21.38
CA THR A 231 19.69 4.82 20.36
C THR A 231 18.57 3.86 19.93
N SER A 232 17.42 4.41 19.52
CA SER A 232 16.30 3.63 18.94
C SER A 232 16.76 2.78 17.74
N GLY A 233 17.63 3.33 16.89
CA GLY A 233 18.24 2.59 15.77
C GLY A 233 19.04 1.36 16.21
N ALA A 234 19.81 1.45 17.30
CA ALA A 234 20.56 0.31 17.84
C ALA A 234 19.63 -0.78 18.40
N ALA A 235 18.53 -0.39 19.06
CA ALA A 235 17.53 -1.33 19.55
C ALA A 235 16.82 -2.07 18.40
N ILE A 236 16.44 -1.35 17.33
CA ILE A 236 15.83 -1.93 16.12
C ILE A 236 16.82 -2.86 15.42
N ALA A 237 18.10 -2.49 15.30
CA ALA A 237 19.12 -3.35 14.72
C ALA A 237 19.31 -4.65 15.52
N LYS A 238 19.35 -4.56 16.85
CA LYS A 238 19.42 -5.74 17.74
C LYS A 238 18.18 -6.63 17.59
N PHE A 239 16.99 -6.03 17.48
CA PHE A 239 15.76 -6.77 17.21
C PHE A 239 15.84 -7.48 15.85
N ARG A 240 16.27 -6.79 14.78
CA ARG A 240 16.46 -7.39 13.45
C ARG A 240 17.38 -8.61 13.50
N THR A 241 18.54 -8.51 14.14
CA THR A 241 19.47 -9.65 14.27
C THR A 241 18.87 -10.82 15.05
N ARG A 242 18.05 -10.56 16.09
CA ARG A 242 17.33 -11.61 16.83
C ARG A 242 16.34 -12.33 15.91
N ILE A 243 15.56 -11.60 15.12
CA ILE A 243 14.57 -12.15 14.19
C ILE A 243 15.26 -12.94 13.08
N GLU A 244 16.32 -12.39 12.49
CA GLU A 244 17.14 -13.05 11.48
C GLU A 244 17.64 -14.41 11.98
N GLN A 245 18.22 -14.45 13.18
CA GLN A 245 18.70 -15.69 13.78
C GLN A 245 17.57 -16.71 14.00
N GLN A 246 16.42 -16.28 14.54
CA GLN A 246 15.26 -17.17 14.74
C GLN A 246 14.75 -17.74 13.41
N LEU A 247 14.66 -16.93 12.37
CA LEU A 247 14.21 -17.35 11.05
C LEU A 247 15.23 -18.27 10.35
N LEU A 248 16.53 -18.04 10.52
CA LEU A 248 17.58 -18.92 10.03
C LEU A 248 17.55 -20.29 10.73
N ASP A 249 17.34 -20.32 12.03
CA ASP A 249 17.21 -21.58 12.78
C ASP A 249 15.93 -22.34 12.36
N PHE A 250 14.82 -21.62 12.18
CA PHE A 250 13.59 -22.17 11.60
C PHE A 250 13.80 -22.70 10.16
N ASN A 251 14.59 -22.01 9.32
CA ASN A 251 14.91 -22.46 7.97
C ASN A 251 15.68 -23.79 7.97
N ARG A 252 16.64 -23.93 8.90
CA ARG A 252 17.45 -25.15 9.05
C ARG A 252 16.64 -26.34 9.57
N SER A 253 15.57 -26.09 10.31
CA SER A 253 14.70 -27.14 10.84
C SER A 253 13.90 -27.78 9.71
N ALA A 254 14.12 -29.07 9.44
CA ALA A 254 13.38 -29.79 8.40
C ALA A 254 11.94 -30.17 8.82
N THR A 255 11.69 -30.26 10.12
CA THR A 255 10.41 -30.73 10.67
C THR A 255 9.46 -29.61 11.05
N GLU A 256 9.99 -28.44 11.36
CA GLU A 256 9.15 -27.28 11.71
C GLU A 256 8.63 -26.61 10.44
N VAL A 257 7.30 -26.51 10.37
CA VAL A 257 6.56 -25.90 9.27
C VAL A 257 5.98 -24.53 9.63
N CYS A 258 5.93 -24.21 10.93
CA CYS A 258 5.45 -22.95 11.48
C CYS A 258 6.30 -22.55 12.68
N VAL A 259 6.66 -21.26 12.78
CA VAL A 259 7.26 -20.66 13.97
C VAL A 259 6.43 -19.47 14.42
N LYS A 260 6.17 -19.36 15.73
CA LYS A 260 5.48 -18.21 16.33
C LYS A 260 6.49 -17.29 16.97
N ILE A 261 6.57 -16.07 16.46
CA ILE A 261 7.49 -15.05 16.94
C ILE A 261 6.71 -14.05 17.79
N ARG A 262 7.00 -14.02 19.10
CA ARG A 262 6.47 -13.00 20.00
C ARG A 262 7.30 -11.72 19.90
N VAL A 263 6.63 -10.61 19.63
CA VAL A 263 7.20 -9.27 19.56
C VAL A 263 6.56 -8.46 20.68
N ALA A 264 7.35 -8.13 21.70
CA ALA A 264 6.92 -7.29 22.81
C ALA A 264 7.67 -5.95 22.76
N LEU A 265 6.93 -4.85 22.69
CA LEU A 265 7.50 -3.52 22.59
C LEU A 265 8.37 -3.19 23.82
N GLY A 266 7.89 -3.60 25.01
CA GLY A 266 8.62 -3.44 26.27
C GLY A 266 9.98 -4.13 26.27
N GLU A 267 10.13 -5.29 25.61
CA GLU A 267 11.42 -6.00 25.54
C GLU A 267 12.46 -5.26 24.70
N VAL A 268 12.03 -4.64 23.59
CA VAL A 268 12.92 -3.93 22.66
C VAL A 268 13.26 -2.54 23.18
N ALA A 269 12.29 -1.86 23.81
CA ALA A 269 12.44 -0.48 24.27
C ALA A 269 12.90 -0.34 25.74
N LYS A 270 13.13 -1.42 26.48
CA LYS A 270 13.45 -1.38 27.92
C LYS A 270 14.66 -0.49 28.27
N ASP A 271 15.71 -0.55 27.45
CA ASP A 271 17.00 0.12 27.71
C ASP A 271 17.10 1.49 27.01
N LEU A 272 16.03 1.94 26.36
CA LEU A 272 16.01 3.23 25.66
C LEU A 272 15.62 4.37 26.61
N PRO A 273 16.19 5.57 26.44
CA PRO A 273 15.70 6.76 27.13
C PRO A 273 14.31 7.16 26.59
N PRO A 274 13.49 7.86 27.39
CA PRO A 274 12.08 8.12 27.06
C PRO A 274 11.85 8.78 25.69
N ASP A 275 12.72 9.71 25.31
CA ASP A 275 12.70 10.41 24.02
C ASP A 275 12.93 9.48 22.82
N GLN A 276 13.62 8.35 23.02
CA GLN A 276 13.86 7.36 21.98
C GLN A 276 12.79 6.26 21.94
N LYS A 277 12.06 6.04 23.04
CA LYS A 277 11.02 5.00 23.09
C LYS A 277 9.89 5.26 22.11
N GLU A 278 9.53 6.53 21.89
CA GLU A 278 8.48 6.94 20.95
C GLU A 278 8.80 6.58 19.49
N ASN A 279 10.09 6.48 19.15
CA ASN A 279 10.54 6.11 17.80
C ASN A 279 10.47 4.61 17.53
N VAL A 280 10.29 3.80 18.57
CA VAL A 280 10.13 2.34 18.45
C VAL A 280 8.65 2.04 18.65
N THR A 281 7.94 1.73 17.58
CA THR A 281 6.53 1.33 17.63
C THR A 281 6.37 -0.12 17.21
N LEU A 282 5.26 -0.75 17.60
CA LEU A 282 4.93 -2.10 17.15
C LEU A 282 4.88 -2.20 15.62
N ASP A 283 4.44 -1.16 14.92
CA ASP A 283 4.39 -1.16 13.46
C ASP A 283 5.79 -1.19 12.83
N VAL A 284 6.76 -0.48 13.42
CA VAL A 284 8.16 -0.55 12.98
C VAL A 284 8.72 -1.96 13.19
N LEU A 285 8.48 -2.56 14.36
CA LEU A 285 8.94 -3.93 14.66
C LEU A 285 8.25 -4.97 13.77
N LYS A 286 6.95 -4.79 13.50
CA LYS A 286 6.16 -5.59 12.56
C LYS A 286 6.80 -5.53 11.18
N PHE A 287 7.05 -4.33 10.65
CA PHE A 287 7.68 -4.13 9.34
C PHE A 287 9.03 -4.84 9.23
N VAL A 288 9.90 -4.70 10.25
CA VAL A 288 11.19 -5.39 10.27
C VAL A 288 11.02 -6.90 10.23
N LEU A 289 10.06 -7.47 10.96
CA LEU A 289 9.80 -8.91 10.94
C LEU A 289 9.32 -9.39 9.57
N TYR A 290 8.39 -8.68 8.92
CA TYR A 290 7.94 -9.00 7.56
C TYR A 290 9.09 -8.94 6.55
N GLU A 291 9.90 -7.87 6.59
CA GLU A 291 11.07 -7.70 5.72
C GLU A 291 12.06 -8.86 5.91
N GLN A 292 12.38 -9.24 7.15
CA GLN A 292 13.27 -10.38 7.41
C GLN A 292 12.68 -11.72 6.96
N THR A 293 11.36 -11.88 7.07
CA THR A 293 10.66 -13.08 6.59
C THR A 293 10.74 -13.19 5.07
N ASP A 294 10.54 -12.09 4.34
CA ASP A 294 10.63 -12.07 2.88
C ASP A 294 12.07 -12.30 2.40
N GLU A 295 13.06 -11.70 3.06
CA GLU A 295 14.48 -11.85 2.73
C GLU A 295 14.98 -13.29 2.92
N ILE A 296 14.64 -13.94 4.04
CA ILE A 296 15.12 -15.30 4.35
C ILE A 296 14.27 -16.37 3.67
N GLY A 297 12.96 -16.13 3.57
CA GLY A 297 11.99 -17.05 2.97
C GLY A 297 11.91 -16.96 1.45
N GLU A 298 12.70 -16.09 0.80
CA GLU A 298 12.71 -15.86 -0.65
C GLU A 298 11.29 -15.57 -1.21
N GLU A 299 10.50 -14.75 -0.51
CA GLU A 299 9.10 -14.40 -0.86
C GLU A 299 8.11 -15.60 -0.88
N LYS A 300 8.52 -16.80 -0.42
CA LYS A 300 7.67 -18.02 -0.40
C LYS A 300 7.01 -18.28 0.94
N TRP A 301 7.50 -17.64 2.00
CA TRP A 301 6.97 -17.81 3.35
C TRP A 301 5.83 -16.85 3.60
N ILE A 302 4.91 -17.24 4.47
CA ILE A 302 3.74 -16.44 4.83
C ILE A 302 3.90 -16.02 6.29
N ALA A 303 3.91 -14.72 6.56
CA ALA A 303 3.82 -14.17 7.91
C ALA A 303 2.39 -13.67 8.16
N GLN A 304 1.74 -14.15 9.21
CA GLN A 304 0.41 -13.71 9.62
C GLN A 304 0.42 -13.29 11.09
N ARG A 305 -0.11 -12.10 11.36
CA ARG A 305 -0.31 -11.63 12.73
C ARG A 305 -1.45 -12.41 13.37
N GLU A 306 -1.20 -13.05 14.50
CA GLU A 306 -2.27 -13.68 15.29
C GLU A 306 -3.08 -12.60 16.03
N PRO A 307 -4.41 -12.78 16.16
CA PRO A 307 -5.23 -11.90 16.97
C PRO A 307 -4.74 -11.96 18.43
N GLY A 308 -4.58 -10.79 19.06
CA GLY A 308 -4.09 -10.68 20.43
C GLY A 308 -4.72 -9.50 21.15
N ASP A 309 -4.87 -9.64 22.47
CA ASP A 309 -5.55 -8.66 23.34
C ASP A 309 -4.63 -7.55 23.84
N PHE A 310 -3.31 -7.72 23.70
CA PHE A 310 -2.32 -6.78 24.21
C PHE A 310 -1.97 -5.73 23.14
N LEU A 311 -1.98 -4.46 23.55
CA LEU A 311 -1.68 -3.33 22.67
C LEU A 311 -0.18 -3.14 22.41
N ASP A 312 0.67 -3.67 23.30
CA ASP A 312 2.13 -3.54 23.28
C ASP A 312 2.85 -4.85 22.95
N GLU A 313 2.09 -5.92 22.69
CA GLU A 313 2.61 -7.20 22.25
C GLU A 313 1.86 -7.70 21.01
N MET A 314 2.58 -8.40 20.14
CA MET A 314 1.98 -9.16 19.05
C MET A 314 2.69 -10.50 18.86
N VAL A 315 1.96 -11.47 18.33
CA VAL A 315 2.52 -12.74 17.87
C VAL A 315 2.35 -12.79 16.36
N VAL A 316 3.45 -13.08 15.65
CA VAL A 316 3.42 -13.31 14.20
C VAL A 316 3.78 -14.76 13.95
N ALA A 317 2.87 -15.49 13.33
CA ALA A 317 3.10 -16.85 12.87
C ALA A 317 3.71 -16.82 11.46
N VAL A 318 4.86 -17.46 11.30
CA VAL A 318 5.57 -17.58 10.02
C VAL A 318 5.46 -19.02 9.54
N TYR A 319 4.92 -19.22 8.34
CA TYR A 319 4.68 -20.51 7.71
C TYR A 319 5.59 -20.70 6.51
N LYS A 320 6.17 -21.90 6.37
CA LYS A 320 6.88 -22.28 5.15
C LYS A 320 5.92 -22.44 3.97
N GLU A 321 6.48 -22.43 2.77
CA GLU A 321 5.74 -22.59 1.51
C GLU A 321 4.79 -23.81 1.57
N GLY A 322 3.50 -23.58 1.28
CA GLY A 322 2.49 -24.65 1.25
C GLY A 322 1.99 -25.16 2.60
N HIS A 323 2.47 -24.61 3.73
CA HIS A 323 2.09 -25.05 5.08
C HIS A 323 1.19 -24.08 5.84
N ALA A 324 0.83 -22.95 5.25
CA ALA A 324 -0.13 -22.02 5.85
C ALA A 324 -1.54 -22.66 5.90
N PRO A 325 -2.24 -22.60 7.04
CA PRO A 325 -3.62 -23.04 7.15
C PRO A 325 -4.54 -22.33 6.15
N GLU A 326 -5.62 -23.00 5.73
CA GLU A 326 -6.58 -22.43 4.77
C GLU A 326 -7.20 -21.13 5.28
N GLU A 327 -7.48 -21.03 6.59
CA GLU A 327 -8.00 -19.81 7.22
C GLU A 327 -7.06 -18.60 7.02
N VAL A 328 -5.75 -18.82 7.12
CA VAL A 328 -4.72 -17.78 6.93
C VAL A 328 -4.64 -17.37 5.47
N LEU A 329 -4.66 -18.36 4.56
CA LEU A 329 -4.67 -18.09 3.11
C LEU A 329 -5.93 -17.33 2.68
N GLU A 330 -7.08 -17.67 3.25
CA GLU A 330 -8.33 -16.93 3.04
C GLU A 330 -8.23 -15.50 3.54
N GLU A 331 -7.66 -15.27 4.73
CA GLU A 331 -7.53 -13.93 5.30
C GLU A 331 -6.59 -13.05 4.46
N MET A 332 -5.44 -13.58 4.02
CA MET A 332 -4.55 -12.89 3.10
C MET A 332 -5.22 -12.58 1.75
N ASN A 333 -5.99 -13.54 1.21
CA ASN A 333 -6.71 -13.36 -0.05
C ASN A 333 -7.92 -12.43 0.07
N LYS A 334 -8.53 -12.32 1.24
CA LYS A 334 -9.61 -11.35 1.50
C LYS A 334 -9.09 -9.93 1.33
N GLY A 335 -7.79 -9.70 1.56
CA GLY A 335 -7.10 -8.42 1.43
C GLY A 335 -7.66 -7.39 2.41
N GLU A 336 -6.82 -6.53 2.98
CA GLU A 336 -7.37 -5.35 3.64
C GLU A 336 -8.04 -4.51 2.55
N VAL A 337 -9.37 -4.43 2.62
CA VAL A 337 -10.14 -3.51 1.79
C VAL A 337 -9.59 -2.12 2.12
N PRO A 338 -9.14 -1.34 1.11
CA PRO A 338 -8.58 -0.01 1.34
C PRO A 338 -9.41 0.79 2.33
N ASP A 339 -8.77 1.54 3.23
CA ASP A 339 -9.45 2.25 4.31
C ASP A 339 -10.53 3.20 3.78
N GLU A 340 -10.33 3.78 2.59
CA GLU A 340 -11.34 4.58 1.89
C GLU A 340 -12.61 3.79 1.57
N ILE A 341 -12.47 2.53 1.17
CA ILE A 341 -13.60 1.65 0.88
C ILE A 341 -14.24 1.15 2.18
N ARG A 342 -13.45 0.87 3.24
CA ARG A 342 -14.03 0.55 4.57
C ARG A 342 -14.83 1.72 5.10
N LEU A 343 -14.32 2.95 4.96
CA LEU A 343 -15.02 4.17 5.32
C LEU A 343 -16.28 4.35 4.47
N GLN A 344 -16.21 4.11 3.16
CA GLN A 344 -17.35 4.19 2.25
C GLN A 344 -18.42 3.14 2.58
N GLN A 345 -18.03 1.91 2.92
CA GLN A 345 -18.93 0.85 3.36
C GLN A 345 -19.59 1.20 4.70
N ARG A 346 -18.82 1.77 5.64
CA ARG A 346 -19.36 2.24 6.92
C ARG A 346 -20.36 3.37 6.72
N ALA A 347 -20.04 4.34 5.87
CA ALA A 347 -20.93 5.45 5.52
C ALA A 347 -22.21 4.95 4.84
N LEU A 348 -22.11 3.97 3.94
CA LEU A 348 -23.27 3.33 3.30
C LEU A 348 -24.13 2.55 4.31
N ALA A 349 -23.51 1.82 5.23
CA ALA A 349 -24.21 1.10 6.28
C ALA A 349 -24.93 2.07 7.23
N GLU A 350 -24.28 3.17 7.61
CA GLU A 350 -24.88 4.22 8.43
C GLU A 350 -26.03 4.92 7.69
N ALA A 351 -25.88 5.19 6.39
CA ALA A 351 -26.94 5.78 5.56
C ALA A 351 -28.17 4.85 5.48
N ARG A 352 -27.94 3.54 5.26
CA ARG A 352 -29.02 2.53 5.27
C ARG A 352 -29.69 2.44 6.64
N SER A 353 -28.93 2.48 7.72
CA SER A 353 -29.45 2.47 9.09
C SER A 353 -30.31 3.71 9.36
N LYS A 354 -29.85 4.91 8.97
CA LYS A 354 -30.62 6.16 9.06
C LYS A 354 -31.90 6.12 8.23
N GLU A 355 -31.87 5.53 7.04
CA GLU A 355 -33.06 5.39 6.21
C GLU A 355 -34.08 4.40 6.82
N ALA A 356 -33.59 3.28 7.37
CA ALA A 356 -34.42 2.32 8.08
C ALA A 356 -35.09 2.96 9.31
N ALA A 357 -34.34 3.68 10.14
CA ALA A 357 -34.87 4.40 11.30
C ALA A 357 -35.92 5.46 10.89
N LYS A 358 -35.71 6.18 9.78
CA LYS A 358 -36.71 7.12 9.25
C LYS A 358 -37.99 6.42 8.77
N LYS A 359 -37.88 5.25 8.16
CA LYS A 359 -39.04 4.46 7.72
C LYS A 359 -39.81 3.91 8.92
N GLU A 360 -39.11 3.43 9.93
CA GLU A 360 -39.70 2.97 11.19
C GLU A 360 -40.42 4.10 11.93
N ALA A 361 -39.76 5.26 12.11
CA ALA A 361 -40.39 6.43 12.72
C ALA A 361 -41.62 6.92 11.95
N LYS A 362 -41.62 6.88 10.61
CA LYS A 362 -42.80 7.19 9.79
C LYS A 362 -43.92 6.17 9.98
N ARG A 363 -43.57 4.88 10.07
CA ARG A 363 -44.54 3.81 10.31
C ARG A 363 -45.18 3.96 11.69
N ASP A 364 -44.38 4.25 12.71
CA ASP A 364 -44.87 4.49 14.07
C ASP A 364 -45.74 5.73 14.16
N ALA A 365 -45.35 6.83 13.51
CA ALA A 365 -46.18 8.04 13.42
C ALA A 365 -47.53 7.76 12.74
N ALA A 366 -47.53 6.97 11.65
CA ALA A 366 -48.76 6.57 10.97
C ALA A 366 -49.64 5.64 11.83
N LEU A 367 -49.04 4.75 12.62
CA LEU A 367 -49.75 3.87 13.54
C LEU A 367 -50.36 4.67 14.70
N HIS A 368 -49.59 5.60 15.26
CA HIS A 368 -50.05 6.54 16.29
C HIS A 368 -51.19 7.43 15.76
N GLN A 369 -51.09 7.95 14.53
CA GLN A 369 -52.18 8.70 13.90
C GLN A 369 -53.44 7.87 13.72
N LYS A 370 -53.33 6.57 13.39
CA LYS A 370 -54.49 5.67 13.32
C LYS A 370 -55.10 5.38 14.68
N MET A 371 -54.29 5.21 15.73
CA MET A 371 -54.79 5.02 17.10
C MET A 371 -55.50 6.27 17.62
N VAL A 372 -54.92 7.46 17.43
CA VAL A 372 -55.49 8.72 17.92
C VAL A 372 -56.68 9.17 17.05
N GLY A 373 -56.59 8.98 15.73
CA GLY A 373 -57.66 9.33 14.78
C GLY A 373 -58.84 8.38 14.79
N GLY A 374 -58.73 7.19 15.39
CA GLY A 374 -59.81 6.21 15.50
C GLY A 374 -60.83 6.49 16.60
N VAL A 375 -60.58 7.47 17.48
CA VAL A 375 -61.46 7.76 18.63
C VAL A 375 -62.27 9.06 18.44
N ALA A 376 -61.99 9.85 17.39
CA ALA A 376 -62.70 11.10 17.13
C ALA A 376 -63.85 10.92 16.12
N SER A 377 -64.89 10.19 16.55
CA SER A 377 -66.25 10.35 16.02
C SER A 377 -67.18 10.59 17.20
N ALA A 378 -67.07 11.78 17.78
CA ALA A 378 -68.16 12.58 18.35
C ALA A 378 -67.52 13.84 18.95
N ASP A 379 -67.97 15.01 18.50
CA ASP A 379 -67.88 16.33 19.13
C ASP A 379 -66.82 16.55 20.22
N ASP A 380 -65.72 17.24 19.85
CA ASP A 380 -65.23 18.34 20.70
C ASP A 380 -64.16 19.19 19.99
N GLY A 381 -64.56 20.41 19.61
CA GLY A 381 -63.91 21.68 19.96
C GLY A 381 -62.39 21.93 19.77
N PHE A 382 -61.58 21.08 19.14
CA PHE A 382 -60.16 21.40 18.95
C PHE A 382 -59.91 22.25 17.71
N THR A 383 -59.88 23.56 17.93
CA THR A 383 -59.42 24.59 16.98
C THR A 383 -58.00 24.26 16.51
N ARG A 384 -57.86 23.78 15.28
CA ARG A 384 -56.55 23.54 14.65
C ARG A 384 -55.76 24.85 14.62
N LEU A 385 -54.63 24.87 15.34
CA LEU A 385 -53.67 25.97 15.34
C LEU A 385 -53.16 26.21 13.91
N ASN A 386 -53.42 27.40 13.37
CA ASN A 386 -53.04 27.78 12.01
C ASN A 386 -51.51 27.89 11.91
N SER A 387 -50.86 26.83 11.41
CA SER A 387 -49.41 26.75 11.23
C SER A 387 -48.86 27.63 10.08
N ALA A 388 -49.72 28.34 9.33
CA ALA A 388 -49.29 29.22 8.24
C ALA A 388 -48.82 30.60 8.71
N LYS A 389 -49.10 30.99 9.96
CA LYS A 389 -48.55 32.19 10.59
C LYS A 389 -47.53 31.78 11.66
N ARG A 390 -46.36 31.34 11.20
CA ARG A 390 -45.21 31.14 12.10
C ARG A 390 -44.77 32.52 12.57
N ASP A 391 -45.13 32.87 13.79
CA ASP A 391 -44.74 34.13 14.42
C ASP A 391 -43.20 34.22 14.38
N ARG A 392 -42.68 35.25 13.70
CA ARG A 392 -41.23 35.44 13.52
C ARG A 392 -40.60 36.18 14.71
N ARG A 393 -41.42 36.63 15.66
CA ARG A 393 -40.97 37.28 16.88
C ARG A 393 -40.19 36.29 17.74
N THR A 394 -39.13 36.78 18.37
CA THR A 394 -38.38 35.96 19.33
C THR A 394 -39.18 35.78 20.62
N ILE A 395 -38.86 34.73 21.39
CA ILE A 395 -39.55 34.44 22.66
C ILE A 395 -39.49 35.65 23.62
N GLU A 396 -38.39 36.40 23.59
CA GLU A 396 -38.17 37.61 24.40
C GLU A 396 -39.11 38.75 23.99
N GLU A 397 -39.36 38.94 22.69
CA GLU A 397 -40.31 39.94 22.19
C GLU A 397 -41.75 39.60 22.60
N ILE A 398 -42.12 38.32 22.54
CA ILE A 398 -43.45 37.87 22.96
C ILE A 398 -43.67 38.10 24.47
N GLN A 399 -42.66 37.80 25.30
CA GLN A 399 -42.74 38.05 26.74
C GLN A 399 -42.84 39.55 27.05
N LYS A 400 -42.10 40.39 26.33
CA LYS A 400 -42.14 41.84 26.51
C LYS A 400 -43.48 42.45 26.10
N ASP A 401 -44.09 41.96 25.02
CA ASP A 401 -45.43 42.37 24.60
C ASP A 401 -46.47 41.98 25.66
N MET A 402 -46.41 40.75 26.18
CA MET A 402 -47.31 40.31 27.26
C MET A 402 -47.17 41.17 28.52
N GLU A 403 -45.96 41.53 28.93
CA GLU A 403 -45.74 42.41 30.08
C GLU A 403 -46.31 43.82 29.84
N HIS A 404 -46.18 44.34 28.62
CA HIS A 404 -46.73 45.64 28.25
C HIS A 404 -48.26 45.63 28.22
N GLU A 405 -48.88 44.55 27.75
CA GLU A 405 -50.32 44.36 27.71
C GLU A 405 -50.89 44.23 29.13
N THR A 406 -50.20 43.47 30.01
CA THR A 406 -50.55 43.33 31.43
C THR A 406 -50.45 44.66 32.19
N LYS A 407 -49.47 45.51 31.86
CA LYS A 407 -49.35 46.85 32.44
C LYS A 407 -50.45 47.80 31.95
N ARG A 408 -50.87 47.70 30.69
CA ARG A 408 -51.96 48.53 30.14
C ARG A 408 -53.31 48.20 30.76
N GLY A 409 -53.62 46.92 30.94
CA GLY A 409 -54.86 46.46 31.59
C GLY A 409 -54.98 46.76 33.09
N ARG A 410 -53.96 47.37 33.72
CA ARG A 410 -53.99 47.80 35.13
C ARG A 410 -54.29 49.29 35.31
N THR A 411 -54.43 50.02 34.21
CA THR A 411 -54.69 51.47 34.18
C THR A 411 -56.09 51.83 33.70
N GLU A 412 -56.90 50.82 33.39
CA GLU A 412 -58.37 50.90 33.30
C GLU A 412 -58.97 50.23 34.54
#